data_AF-A0A7C1B636-F1
#
_entry.id   AF-A0A7C1B636-F1
#
_cell.length_a   1.000
_cell.length_b   1.000
_cell.length_c   1.000
_cell.angle_alpha   90.00
_cell.angle_beta   90.00
_cell.angle_gamma   90.00
#
_symmetry.space_group_name_H-M   'P 1'
#
loop_
_entity.id
_entity.type
_entity.pdbx_description
1 polymer ?
#
loop_
_entity_poly.entity_id
_entity_poly.type
_entity_poly.pdbx_seq_one_letter_code
_entity_poly.pdbx_strand_id
1 'polypeptide(L)'
;MKYDLDYINRWIETDTFARKLLRRSNLTETQLKDYVAYIWNKDSVTYEKLGEKRGITKQAVSDNIRLAKENIDKAVATIILGIYANIIPVEISDIMIELFTLLKLAKEGEEEEFLEIRKQMMKLIRKI
;
A
#
# COMPACT_ATOMS: atom_id res chain seq x y z
N MET A 1 8.08 2.97 -18.92
CA MET A 1 7.47 2.49 -17.66
C MET A 1 6.25 3.34 -17.43
N LYS A 2 5.06 2.74 -17.28
CA LYS A 2 3.82 3.50 -17.06
C LYS A 2 3.83 4.19 -15.68
N TYR A 3 4.63 3.69 -14.74
CA TYR A 3 4.81 4.26 -13.40
C TYR A 3 6.29 4.24 -12.99
N ASP A 4 7.05 5.27 -13.37
CA ASP A 4 8.46 5.42 -12.97
C ASP A 4 8.62 5.89 -11.51
N LEU A 5 9.86 5.89 -11.02
CA LEU A 5 10.15 6.28 -9.63
C LEU A 5 9.73 7.73 -9.34
N ASP A 6 9.80 8.62 -10.34
CA ASP A 6 9.40 10.02 -10.19
C ASP A 6 7.88 10.17 -10.10
N TYR A 7 7.13 9.38 -10.86
CA TYR A 7 5.69 9.25 -10.69
C TYR A 7 5.35 8.73 -9.28
N ILE A 8 6.02 7.67 -8.82
CA ILE A 8 5.75 7.08 -7.50
C ILE A 8 6.09 8.06 -6.37
N ASN A 9 7.21 8.79 -6.49
CA ASN A 9 7.59 9.86 -5.55
C ASN A 9 6.50 10.93 -5.49
N ARG A 10 6.11 11.47 -6.65
CA ARG A 10 5.04 12.48 -6.72
C ARG A 10 3.72 11.95 -6.17
N TRP A 11 3.36 10.70 -6.46
CA TRP A 11 2.16 10.08 -5.93
C TRP A 11 2.17 10.03 -4.39
N ILE A 12 3.25 9.55 -3.77
CA ILE A 12 3.37 9.48 -2.30
C ILE A 12 3.32 10.89 -1.67
N GLU A 13 3.92 11.89 -2.32
CA GLU A 13 3.97 13.26 -1.81
C GLU A 13 2.63 14.01 -1.92
N THR A 14 1.93 13.84 -3.04
CA THR A 14 0.70 14.57 -3.40
C THR A 14 -0.58 13.88 -2.93
N ASP A 15 -0.57 12.55 -2.83
CA ASP A 15 -1.71 11.77 -2.38
C ASP A 15 -1.79 11.76 -0.83
N THR A 16 -2.60 12.67 -0.30
CA THR A 16 -2.82 12.79 1.15
C THR A 16 -3.33 11.51 1.80
N PHE A 17 -4.06 10.67 1.06
CA PHE A 17 -4.57 9.39 1.54
C PHE A 17 -3.43 8.38 1.67
N ALA A 18 -2.66 8.20 0.59
CA ALA A 18 -1.49 7.32 0.58
C ALA A 18 -0.49 7.72 1.68
N ARG A 19 -0.21 9.02 1.83
CA ARG A 19 0.70 9.54 2.86
C ARG A 19 0.21 9.27 4.28
N LYS A 20 -1.10 9.41 4.53
CA LYS A 20 -1.69 9.12 5.84
C LYS A 20 -1.62 7.64 6.18
N LEU A 21 -1.91 6.77 5.20
CA LEU A 21 -1.78 5.32 5.35
C LEU A 21 -0.34 4.90 5.60
N LEU A 22 0.61 5.40 4.81
CA LEU A 22 2.03 5.11 4.96
C LEU A 22 2.52 5.44 6.38
N ARG A 23 2.17 6.63 6.90
CA ARG A 23 2.53 7.06 8.27
C ARG A 23 1.97 6.19 9.39
N ARG A 24 0.89 5.45 9.15
CA ARG A 24 0.25 4.53 10.12
C ARG A 24 0.62 3.07 9.87
N SER A 25 1.33 2.77 8.78
CA SER A 25 1.69 1.42 8.40
C SER A 25 3.05 1.01 8.98
N ASN A 26 3.35 -0.29 8.89
CA ASN A 26 4.68 -0.83 9.19
C ASN A 26 5.67 -0.69 8.01
N LEU A 27 5.29 0.00 6.93
CA LEU A 27 6.15 0.23 5.77
C LEU A 27 6.92 1.54 5.93
N THR A 28 8.23 1.48 5.67
CA THR A 28 8.99 2.70 5.38
C THR A 28 8.64 3.22 3.99
N GLU A 29 8.87 4.51 3.77
CA GLU A 29 8.68 5.12 2.44
C GLU A 29 9.52 4.41 1.36
N THR A 30 10.75 4.03 1.70
CA THR A 30 11.63 3.28 0.79
C THR A 30 11.08 1.90 0.46
N GLN A 31 10.60 1.16 1.46
CA GLN A 31 9.99 -0.15 1.26
C GLN A 31 8.76 -0.05 0.37
N LEU A 32 7.88 0.94 0.61
CA LEU A 32 6.73 1.17 -0.26
C LEU A 32 7.19 1.46 -1.68
N LYS A 33 8.10 2.44 -1.88
CA LYS A 33 8.60 2.85 -3.20
C LYS A 33 9.15 1.68 -4.01
N ASP A 34 10.07 0.91 -3.45
CA ASP A 34 10.66 -0.24 -4.15
C ASP A 34 9.60 -1.30 -4.48
N TYR A 35 8.68 -1.54 -3.55
CA TYR A 35 7.65 -2.54 -3.72
C TYR A 35 6.64 -2.18 -4.81
N VAL A 36 6.09 -0.96 -4.81
CA VAL A 36 5.20 -0.53 -5.91
C VAL A 36 5.94 -0.36 -7.23
N ALA A 37 7.19 0.14 -7.22
CA ALA A 37 7.98 0.23 -8.45
C ALA A 37 8.17 -1.13 -9.12
N TYR A 38 8.41 -2.17 -8.32
CA TYR A 38 8.52 -3.54 -8.80
C TYR A 38 7.16 -4.14 -9.20
N ILE A 39 6.15 -4.11 -8.32
CA ILE A 39 4.86 -4.77 -8.55
C ILE A 39 4.10 -4.16 -9.73
N TRP A 40 4.08 -2.82 -9.86
CA TRP A 40 3.36 -2.14 -10.96
C TRP A 40 4.04 -2.25 -12.32
N ASN A 41 5.31 -2.66 -12.34
CA ASN A 41 6.10 -2.78 -13.57
C ASN A 41 6.75 -4.17 -13.69
N LYS A 42 6.15 -5.21 -13.11
CA LYS A 42 6.74 -6.54 -12.94
C LYS A 42 7.27 -7.16 -14.24
N ASP A 43 6.64 -6.82 -15.37
CA ASP A 43 7.03 -7.32 -16.70
C ASP A 43 8.22 -6.57 -17.34
N SER A 44 8.65 -5.44 -16.77
CA SER A 44 9.65 -4.54 -17.39
C SER A 44 10.78 -4.09 -16.47
N VAL A 45 10.67 -4.34 -15.17
CA VAL A 45 11.60 -3.87 -14.14
C VAL A 45 12.22 -5.05 -13.38
N THR A 46 13.54 -5.02 -13.25
CA THR A 46 14.32 -5.95 -12.43
C THR A 46 14.89 -5.24 -11.20
N TYR A 47 15.35 -6.01 -10.22
CA TYR A 47 16.00 -5.46 -9.02
C TYR A 47 17.29 -4.73 -9.36
N GLU A 48 18.04 -5.22 -10.35
CA GLU A 48 19.25 -4.58 -10.88
C GLU A 48 18.93 -3.17 -11.40
N LYS A 49 17.91 -3.03 -12.27
CA LYS A 49 17.51 -1.72 -12.83
C LYS A 49 17.05 -0.73 -11.77
N LEU A 50 16.35 -1.20 -10.73
CA LEU A 50 15.94 -0.35 -9.60
C LEU A 50 17.15 0.09 -8.78
N GLY A 51 18.11 -0.81 -8.56
CA GLY A 51 19.35 -0.52 -7.85
C GLY A 51 20.17 0.55 -8.57
N GLU A 52 20.37 0.39 -9.88
CA GLU A 52 21.07 1.35 -10.74
C GLU A 52 20.42 2.75 -10.66
N LYS A 53 19.09 2.84 -10.82
CA LYS A 53 18.37 4.13 -10.75
C LYS A 53 18.50 4.82 -9.39
N ARG A 54 18.65 4.06 -8.31
CA ARG A 54 18.72 4.57 -6.94
C ARG A 54 20.14 4.72 -6.42
N GLY A 55 21.15 4.28 -7.17
CA GLY A 55 22.54 4.24 -6.71
C GLY A 55 22.76 3.27 -5.54
N ILE A 56 22.01 2.16 -5.48
CA ILE A 56 22.13 1.12 -4.44
C ILE A 56 22.30 -0.27 -5.06
N THR A 57 22.68 -1.25 -4.22
CA THR A 57 22.86 -2.63 -4.69
C THR A 57 21.51 -3.31 -4.98
N LYS A 58 21.54 -4.29 -5.91
CA LYS A 58 20.38 -5.17 -6.15
C LYS A 58 19.88 -5.85 -4.87
N GLN A 59 20.81 -6.18 -3.97
CA GLN A 59 20.52 -6.87 -2.72
C GLN A 59 19.69 -5.96 -1.81
N ALA A 60 20.05 -4.68 -1.70
CA ALA A 60 19.29 -3.71 -0.93
C ALA A 60 17.85 -3.54 -1.45
N VAL A 61 17.66 -3.51 -2.78
CA VAL A 61 16.31 -3.49 -3.40
C VAL A 61 15.53 -4.76 -3.05
N SER A 62 16.16 -5.92 -3.22
CA SER A 62 15.56 -7.22 -2.91
C SER A 62 15.13 -7.30 -1.45
N ASP A 63 15.96 -6.84 -0.52
CA ASP A 63 15.67 -6.84 0.91
C ASP A 63 14.52 -5.88 1.26
N ASN A 64 14.47 -4.69 0.67
CA ASN A 64 13.35 -3.76 0.87
C ASN A 64 12.02 -4.37 0.39
N ILE A 65 12.01 -4.98 -0.79
CA ILE A 65 10.83 -5.65 -1.36
C ILE A 65 10.39 -6.82 -0.49
N ARG A 66 11.33 -7.65 -0.05
CA ARG A 66 11.04 -8.79 0.85
C ARG A 66 10.45 -8.31 2.17
N LEU A 67 11.07 -7.33 2.83
CA LEU A 67 10.59 -6.77 4.09
C LEU A 67 9.23 -6.08 3.93
N ALA A 68 8.99 -5.38 2.82
CA ALA A 68 7.68 -4.80 2.52
C ALA A 68 6.60 -5.88 2.45
N LYS A 69 6.86 -6.98 1.72
CA LYS A 69 5.96 -8.13 1.63
C LYS A 69 5.72 -8.77 3.00
N GLU A 70 6.77 -9.02 3.77
CA GLU A 70 6.66 -9.61 5.11
C GLU A 70 5.82 -8.72 6.06
N ASN A 71 5.98 -7.40 5.98
CA ASN A 71 5.19 -6.47 6.79
C ASN A 71 3.71 -6.46 6.39
N ILE A 72 3.39 -6.59 5.10
CA ILE A 72 2.01 -6.75 4.61
C ILE A 72 1.42 -8.06 5.10
N ASP A 73 2.14 -9.18 4.91
CA ASP A 73 1.68 -10.52 5.32
C ASP A 73 1.41 -10.57 6.83
N LYS A 74 2.32 -10.01 7.65
CA LYS A 74 2.16 -9.90 9.11
C LYS A 74 0.97 -9.02 9.50
N ALA A 75 0.76 -7.89 8.82
CA ALA A 75 -0.37 -7.01 9.11
C ALA A 75 -1.71 -7.72 8.84
N VAL A 76 -1.82 -8.44 7.72
CA VAL A 76 -3.00 -9.25 7.38
C VAL A 76 -3.23 -10.34 8.42
N ALA A 77 -2.19 -11.11 8.76
CA ALA A 77 -2.28 -12.16 9.78
C ALA A 77 -2.68 -11.60 11.16
N THR A 78 -2.18 -10.42 11.52
CA THR A 78 -2.51 -9.74 12.79
C THR A 78 -3.97 -9.33 12.84
N ILE A 79 -4.52 -8.78 11.75
CA ILE A 79 -5.94 -8.43 11.66
C ILE A 79 -6.80 -9.69 11.81
N ILE A 80 -6.49 -10.75 11.05
CA ILE A 80 -7.24 -12.02 11.11
C ILE A 80 -7.19 -12.61 12.53
N LEU A 81 -6.01 -12.65 13.16
CA LEU A 81 -5.85 -13.13 14.52
C LEU A 81 -6.64 -12.28 15.52
N GLY A 82 -6.64 -10.95 15.37
CA GLY A 82 -7.40 -10.05 16.23
C GLY A 82 -8.91 -10.26 16.16
N ILE A 83 -9.45 -10.54 14.96
CA ILE A 83 -10.85 -10.92 14.77
C ILE A 83 -11.11 -12.28 15.42
N TYR A 84 -10.28 -13.30 15.10
CA TYR A 84 -10.46 -14.66 15.60
C TYR A 84 -10.37 -14.76 17.12
N ALA A 85 -9.48 -13.99 17.74
CA ALA A 85 -9.32 -13.93 19.19
C ALA A 85 -10.34 -13.00 19.89
N ASN A 86 -11.30 -12.44 19.16
CA ASN A 86 -12.30 -11.49 19.68
C ASN A 86 -11.68 -10.26 20.38
N ILE A 87 -10.50 -9.82 19.91
CA ILE A 87 -9.79 -8.62 20.38
C ILE A 87 -10.27 -7.39 19.61
N ILE A 88 -10.55 -7.56 18.32
CA ILE A 88 -11.08 -6.51 17.45
C ILE A 88 -12.61 -6.49 17.61
N PRO A 89 -13.22 -5.37 18.02
CA PRO A 89 -14.68 -5.26 18.14
C PRO A 89 -15.38 -5.58 16.83
N VAL A 90 -16.60 -6.12 16.91
CA VAL A 90 -17.40 -6.48 15.72
C VAL A 90 -17.65 -5.25 14.84
N GLU A 91 -17.86 -4.09 15.45
CA GLU A 91 -18.07 -2.83 14.73
C GLU A 91 -16.86 -2.44 13.88
N ILE A 92 -15.64 -2.74 14.34
CA ILE A 92 -14.41 -2.52 13.57
C ILE A 92 -14.31 -3.53 12.42
N SER A 93 -14.78 -4.76 12.61
CA SER A 93 -14.84 -5.78 11.55
C SER A 93 -15.78 -5.34 10.41
N ASP A 94 -16.94 -4.77 10.73
CA ASP A 94 -17.88 -4.24 9.75
C ASP A 94 -17.27 -3.07 8.95
N ILE A 95 -16.58 -2.15 9.66
CA ILE A 95 -15.87 -1.04 9.01
C ILE A 95 -14.76 -1.56 8.07
N MET A 96 -14.03 -2.62 8.46
CA MET A 96 -13.02 -3.23 7.62
C MET A 96 -13.62 -3.87 6.36
N ILE A 97 -14.77 -4.55 6.47
CA ILE A 97 -15.47 -5.13 5.31
C ILE A 97 -15.90 -4.03 4.32
N GLU A 98 -16.45 -2.93 4.84
CA GLU A 98 -16.83 -1.78 4.01
C GLU A 98 -15.60 -1.16 3.32
N LEU A 99 -14.49 -0.98 4.06
CA LEU A 99 -13.23 -0.51 3.51
C LEU A 99 -12.68 -1.43 2.40
N PHE A 100 -12.72 -2.76 2.58
CA PHE A 100 -12.27 -3.69 1.54
C PHE A 100 -13.15 -3.66 0.30
N THR A 101 -14.47 -3.49 0.46
CA THR A 101 -15.40 -3.28 -0.66
C THR A 101 -15.03 -2.03 -1.44
N LEU A 102 -14.83 -0.90 -0.75
CA LEU A 102 -14.42 0.35 -1.38
C LEU A 102 -13.05 0.26 -2.07
N LEU A 103 -12.06 -0.41 -1.45
CA LEU A 103 -10.75 -0.62 -2.06
C LEU A 103 -10.83 -1.48 -3.33
N LYS A 104 -11.73 -2.46 -3.38
CA LYS A 104 -11.98 -3.26 -4.58
C LYS A 104 -12.59 -2.41 -5.69
N LEU A 105 -13.63 -1.64 -5.37
CA LEU A 105 -14.26 -0.71 -6.33
C LEU A 105 -13.24 0.31 -6.84
N ALA A 106 -12.41 0.87 -5.96
CA ALA A 106 -11.35 1.81 -6.31
C ALA A 106 -10.29 1.22 -7.26
N LYS A 107 -10.07 -0.10 -7.20
CA LYS A 107 -9.13 -0.80 -8.09
C LYS A 107 -9.73 -1.08 -9.47
N GLU A 108 -11.06 -1.18 -9.56
CA GLU A 108 -11.81 -1.57 -10.76
C GLU A 108 -12.44 -0.36 -11.49
N GLY A 109 -12.55 0.80 -10.82
CA GLY A 109 -13.23 2.00 -11.32
C GLY A 109 -12.35 3.02 -12.03
N GLU A 110 -13.00 3.99 -12.67
CA GLU A 110 -12.39 5.12 -13.39
C GLU A 110 -11.90 6.23 -12.42
N GLU A 111 -11.03 7.12 -12.89
CA GLU A 111 -10.35 8.13 -12.05
C GLU A 111 -11.33 9.08 -11.30
N GLU A 112 -12.49 9.40 -11.89
CA GLU A 112 -13.52 10.23 -11.25
C GLU A 112 -14.26 9.50 -10.12
N GLU A 113 -14.52 8.19 -10.27
CA GLU A 113 -15.13 7.35 -9.24
C GLU A 113 -14.17 7.18 -8.05
N PHE A 114 -12.88 7.10 -8.34
CA PHE A 114 -11.82 6.95 -7.35
C PHE A 114 -11.79 8.10 -6.32
N LEU A 115 -12.06 9.34 -6.75
CA LEU A 115 -12.10 10.51 -5.85
C LEU A 115 -13.21 10.42 -4.81
N GLU A 116 -14.42 10.01 -5.21
CA GLU A 116 -15.55 9.87 -4.29
C GLU A 116 -15.36 8.68 -3.36
N ILE A 117 -14.88 7.55 -3.90
CA ILE A 117 -14.51 6.36 -3.11
C ILE A 117 -13.44 6.72 -2.07
N ARG A 118 -12.43 7.52 -2.42
CA ARG A 118 -11.39 7.99 -1.48
C ARG A 118 -11.97 8.80 -0.32
N LYS A 119 -12.94 9.68 -0.55
CA LYS A 119 -13.61 10.42 0.53
C LYS A 119 -14.34 9.48 1.48
N GLN A 120 -15.03 8.47 0.95
CA GLN A 120 -15.73 7.47 1.75
C GLN A 120 -14.75 6.65 2.60
N MET A 121 -13.68 6.14 2.01
CA MET A 121 -12.61 5.44 2.74
C MET A 121 -12.01 6.30 3.85
N MET A 122 -11.79 7.59 3.61
CA MET A 122 -11.28 8.50 4.63
C MET A 122 -12.22 8.72 5.81
N LYS A 123 -13.54 8.66 5.60
CA LYS A 123 -14.53 8.72 6.69
C LYS A 123 -14.46 7.46 7.55
N LEU A 124 -14.33 6.29 6.92
CA LEU A 124 -14.24 5.01 7.62
C LEU A 124 -12.94 4.85 8.41
N ILE A 125 -11.80 5.22 7.84
CA ILE A 125 -10.49 5.17 8.53
C ILE A 125 -10.46 6.06 9.77
N ARG A 126 -11.29 7.11 9.88
CA ARG A 126 -11.36 7.93 11.10
C ARG A 126 -12.09 7.23 12.26
N LYS A 127 -12.81 6.14 11.97
CA LYS A 127 -13.52 5.32 12.96
C LYS A 127 -12.66 4.17 13.49
N ILE A 128 -11.44 3.99 12.95
CA ILE A 128 -10.40 3.04 13.37
C ILE A 128 -9.25 3.83 14.01
#